data_AF-A0A1W0AD50-F1
#
_entry.id   AF-A0A1W0AD50-F1
#
_cell.length_a   1.000
_cell.length_b   1.000
_cell.length_c   1.000
_cell.angle_alpha   90.00
_cell.angle_beta   90.00
_cell.angle_gamma   90.00
#
_symmetry.space_group_name_H-M   'P 1'
#
loop_
_entity.id
_entity.type
_entity.pdbx_description
1 polymer ?
#
loop_
_entity_poly.entity_id
_entity_poly.type
_entity_poly.pdbx_seq_one_letter_code
_entity_poly.pdbx_strand_id
1 'polypeptide(L)'
;MVVTCTFNDCENPTIPGSVKCAFHKNRRQCKSKGCNNQVYARNLCVRHGGKKQCHYEGCQSYARGGDYCIQHGGIVIKRFCIIEGCTKQAHAKQLCVRHGGGRLCRTAGCHHHAREGGHCHKHNKNIKKNEDTIPTPVQPKACLSRASLPTPELPMLEMPKWVVVSPSDILWTMQPELLDLSFTSLLAPPTMMLVNVCSPTAPFEFDAHNLSSLMPLPEEPTTTPPAQTSADPLLSDVLQYSEDLTNDISDLFEDGLLAA
;
A
#
# COMPACT_ATOMS: atom_id res chain seq x y z
N MET A 1 40.08 29.86 1.43
CA MET A 1 40.02 28.41 1.72
C MET A 1 38.65 27.91 1.31
N VAL A 2 38.56 26.84 0.52
CA VAL A 2 37.27 26.25 0.13
C VAL A 2 36.82 25.37 1.28
N VAL A 3 35.69 25.72 1.90
CA VAL A 3 35.08 24.89 2.95
C VAL A 3 34.39 23.71 2.27
N THR A 4 34.71 22.49 2.70
CA THR A 4 34.13 21.26 2.18
C THR A 4 32.89 20.84 2.96
N CYS A 5 32.03 20.06 2.32
CA CYS A 5 30.79 19.60 2.91
C CYS A 5 31.03 18.67 4.10
N THR A 6 30.43 19.01 5.24
CA THR A 6 30.52 18.22 6.49
C THR A 6 29.78 16.88 6.48
N PHE A 7 29.29 16.40 5.34
CA PHE A 7 28.40 15.24 5.28
C PHE A 7 29.13 14.03 4.74
N ASN A 8 29.29 12.98 5.56
CA ASN A 8 29.96 11.72 5.24
C ASN A 8 31.21 11.89 4.35
N ASP A 9 32.14 12.73 4.78
CA ASP A 9 33.42 13.02 4.10
C ASP A 9 33.27 13.49 2.64
N CYS A 10 32.21 14.24 2.36
CA CYS A 10 31.93 14.76 1.03
C CYS A 10 32.89 15.89 0.63
N GLU A 11 33.56 15.71 -0.49
CA GLU A 11 34.53 16.67 -1.05
C GLU A 11 33.89 17.87 -1.75
N ASN A 12 32.57 17.86 -1.95
CA ASN A 12 31.89 18.95 -2.65
C ASN A 12 31.98 20.26 -1.84
N PRO A 13 32.13 21.42 -2.52
CA PRO A 13 32.19 22.71 -1.86
C PRO A 13 30.87 23.04 -1.17
N THR A 14 30.94 23.73 -0.04
CA THR A 14 29.75 24.22 0.66
C THR A 14 29.08 25.36 -0.10
N ILE A 15 27.77 25.49 0.11
CA ILE A 15 27.00 26.65 -0.35
C ILE A 15 27.31 27.83 0.58
N PRO A 16 27.35 29.08 0.08
CA PRO A 16 27.48 30.26 0.93
C PRO A 16 26.43 30.26 2.06
N GLY A 17 26.87 30.45 3.31
CA GLY A 17 25.99 30.43 4.49
C GLY A 17 25.56 29.03 4.98
N SER A 18 26.07 27.95 4.40
CA SER A 18 25.79 26.58 4.84
C SER A 18 27.07 25.77 5.08
N VAL A 19 26.98 24.76 5.94
CA VAL A 19 28.03 23.75 6.16
C VAL A 19 27.89 22.53 5.22
N LYS A 20 26.97 22.61 4.25
CA LYS A 20 26.63 21.53 3.31
C LYS A 20 26.72 21.98 1.87
N CYS A 21 26.98 21.04 0.96
CA CYS A 21 26.94 21.26 -0.48
C CYS A 21 25.51 21.27 -1.04
N ALA A 22 25.36 21.67 -2.30
CA ALA A 22 24.07 21.71 -3.01
C ALA A 22 23.31 20.37 -3.01
N PHE A 23 24.03 19.25 -3.06
CA PHE A 23 23.45 17.90 -3.04
C PHE A 23 23.01 17.45 -1.63
N HIS A 24 23.68 17.96 -0.58
CA HIS A 24 23.41 17.58 0.80
C HIS A 24 22.59 18.60 1.58
N LYS A 25 22.23 19.76 0.99
CA LYS A 25 21.48 20.83 1.66
C LYS A 25 20.21 20.37 2.39
N ASN A 26 19.47 19.42 1.80
CA ASN A 26 18.23 18.89 2.35
C ASN A 26 18.41 17.59 3.16
N ARG A 27 19.63 17.07 3.27
CA ARG A 27 19.91 15.82 4.00
C ARG A 27 20.18 16.12 5.47
N ARG A 28 19.44 15.46 6.34
CA ARG A 28 19.60 15.60 7.80
C ARG A 28 20.78 14.76 8.28
N GLN A 29 21.62 15.36 9.12
CA GLN A 29 22.75 14.69 9.79
C GLN A 29 22.29 14.04 11.08
N CYS A 30 22.94 12.94 11.44
CA CYS A 30 22.71 12.21 12.67
C CYS A 30 22.92 13.11 13.90
N LYS A 31 22.03 13.01 14.90
CA LYS A 31 22.09 13.78 16.14
C LYS A 31 23.29 13.40 17.03
N SER A 32 23.83 12.20 16.88
CA SER A 32 25.03 11.76 17.62
C SER A 32 26.20 12.73 17.41
N LYS A 33 26.87 13.12 18.49
CA LYS A 33 27.96 14.10 18.46
C LYS A 33 29.06 13.67 17.50
N GLY A 34 29.48 14.58 16.60
CA GLY A 34 30.52 14.31 15.61
C GLY A 34 30.11 13.34 14.48
N CYS A 35 28.83 12.96 14.37
CA CYS A 35 28.40 12.03 13.33
C CYS A 35 27.92 12.76 12.07
N ASN A 36 28.68 12.60 10.99
CA ASN A 36 28.37 13.19 9.69
C ASN A 36 27.45 12.32 8.80
N ASN A 37 26.94 11.20 9.32
CA ASN A 37 26.08 10.29 8.59
C ASN A 37 24.65 10.82 8.42
N GLN A 38 23.97 10.35 7.38
CA GLN A 38 22.56 10.64 7.15
C GLN A 38 21.67 10.02 8.23
N VAL A 39 20.66 10.78 8.66
CA VAL A 39 19.56 10.24 9.47
C VAL A 39 18.81 9.17 8.67
N TYR A 40 18.60 8.02 9.32
CA TYR A 40 17.70 6.98 8.83
C TYR A 40 16.29 7.17 9.43
N ALA A 41 16.20 7.16 10.76
CA ALA A 41 14.97 7.41 11.51
C ALA A 41 15.30 7.96 12.90
N ARG A 42 14.32 8.56 13.61
CA ARG A 42 14.50 9.08 14.98
C ARG A 42 15.69 10.05 15.13
N ASN A 43 16.03 10.79 14.08
CA ASN A 43 17.19 11.69 14.02
C ASN A 43 18.56 10.99 14.17
N LEU A 44 18.63 9.68 13.99
CA LEU A 44 19.86 8.88 14.13
C LEU A 44 20.16 8.12 12.84
N CYS A 45 21.44 7.91 12.53
CA CYS A 45 21.86 7.03 11.44
C CYS A 45 21.73 5.55 11.86
N VAL A 46 21.92 4.63 10.91
CA VAL A 46 21.81 3.18 11.17
C VAL A 46 22.73 2.71 12.30
N ARG A 47 23.99 3.18 12.32
CA ARG A 47 24.99 2.84 13.35
C ARG A 47 24.67 3.38 14.74
N HIS A 48 24.06 4.57 14.81
CA HIS A 48 23.69 5.20 16.07
C HIS A 48 22.26 4.88 16.49
N GLY A 49 21.72 3.73 16.07
CA GLY A 49 20.42 3.24 16.52
C GLY A 49 19.22 3.75 15.76
N GLY A 50 19.39 4.32 14.56
CA GLY A 50 18.27 4.69 13.68
C GLY A 50 17.46 3.48 13.21
N LYS A 51 18.09 2.32 13.06
CA LYS A 51 17.44 1.05 12.75
C LYS A 51 17.42 0.15 13.98
N LYS A 52 16.30 -0.56 14.22
CA LYS A 52 16.19 -1.52 15.32
C LYS A 52 17.15 -2.69 15.11
N GLN A 53 17.86 -3.10 16.17
CA GLN A 53 18.63 -4.34 16.20
C GLN A 53 17.71 -5.53 16.43
N CYS A 54 18.16 -6.72 16.05
CA CYS A 54 17.49 -7.96 16.42
C CYS A 54 17.53 -8.14 17.94
N HIS A 55 16.40 -8.48 18.55
CA HIS A 55 16.32 -8.73 20.00
C HIS A 55 16.83 -10.12 20.42
N TYR A 56 17.35 -10.90 19.47
CA TYR A 56 17.91 -12.21 19.76
C TYR A 56 19.30 -12.07 20.36
N GLU A 57 19.57 -12.79 21.45
CA GLU A 57 20.82 -12.72 22.20
C GLU A 57 22.05 -12.94 21.32
N GLY A 58 23.02 -12.03 21.40
CA GLY A 58 24.24 -12.06 20.59
C GLY A 58 24.08 -11.71 19.11
N CYS A 59 22.87 -11.41 18.61
CA CYS A 59 22.66 -11.08 17.20
C CYS A 59 22.98 -9.61 16.90
N GLN A 60 23.93 -9.36 15.99
CA GLN A 60 24.26 -8.01 15.50
C GLN A 60 23.50 -7.62 14.22
N SER A 61 22.57 -8.47 13.76
CA SER A 61 21.74 -8.19 12.60
C SER A 61 20.61 -7.22 12.94
N TYR A 62 20.13 -6.50 11.93
CA TYR A 62 19.01 -5.58 12.11
C TYR A 62 17.65 -6.27 11.99
N ALA A 63 16.68 -5.79 12.77
CA ALA A 63 15.30 -6.25 12.69
C ALA A 63 14.66 -5.93 11.33
N ARG A 64 13.75 -6.79 10.89
CA ARG A 64 13.06 -6.76 9.59
C ARG A 64 11.56 -6.94 9.81
N GLY A 65 10.93 -5.89 10.33
CA GLY A 65 9.53 -5.95 10.81
C GLY A 65 9.47 -6.58 12.20
N GLY A 66 8.73 -5.95 13.13
CA GLY A 66 8.78 -6.31 14.55
C GLY A 66 10.16 -6.04 15.16
N ASP A 67 10.62 -6.97 16.02
CA ASP A 67 11.85 -6.84 16.81
C ASP A 67 12.97 -7.82 16.43
N TYR A 68 12.75 -8.70 15.44
CA TYR A 68 13.73 -9.72 15.03
C TYR A 68 14.21 -9.56 13.58
N CYS A 69 15.40 -10.09 13.28
CA CYS A 69 15.94 -10.18 11.92
C CYS A 69 15.32 -11.36 11.16
N ILE A 70 15.53 -11.47 9.85
CA ILE A 70 14.93 -12.55 9.03
C ILE A 70 15.29 -13.95 9.55
N GLN A 71 16.51 -14.14 10.09
CA GLN A 71 16.96 -15.43 10.62
C GLN A 71 16.33 -15.77 11.98
N HIS A 72 15.90 -14.78 12.75
CA HIS A 72 15.36 -14.96 14.11
C HIS A 72 13.86 -14.62 14.19
N GLY A 73 13.11 -14.74 13.09
CA GLY A 73 11.65 -14.57 13.08
C GLY A 73 11.15 -13.17 12.67
N GLY A 74 11.99 -12.36 12.04
CA GLY A 74 11.61 -11.06 11.48
C GLY A 74 10.61 -11.20 10.33
N ILE A 75 9.45 -10.54 10.48
CA ILE A 75 8.32 -10.69 9.54
C ILE A 75 8.42 -9.63 8.44
N VAL A 76 8.64 -10.09 7.20
CA VAL A 76 8.54 -9.24 6.00
C VAL A 76 7.15 -9.41 5.40
N ILE A 77 6.24 -8.47 5.67
CA ILE A 77 4.89 -8.49 5.12
C ILE A 77 4.97 -8.15 3.62
N LYS A 78 4.78 -9.17 2.77
CA LYS A 78 4.64 -8.99 1.32
C LYS A 78 3.20 -8.55 1.03
N ARG A 79 3.04 -7.48 0.26
CA ARG A 79 1.73 -7.05 -0.27
C ARG A 79 1.55 -7.62 -1.67
N PHE A 80 0.38 -8.14 -1.95
CA PHE A 80 0.01 -8.67 -3.27
C PHE A 80 -0.86 -7.68 -4.02
N CYS A 81 -0.92 -7.86 -5.34
CA CYS A 81 -1.72 -7.03 -6.22
C CYS A 81 -3.21 -7.11 -5.86
N ILE A 82 -3.90 -5.97 -5.82
CA ILE A 82 -5.33 -5.89 -5.48
C ILE A 82 -6.28 -6.45 -6.55
N ILE A 83 -5.79 -6.63 -7.78
CA ILE A 83 -6.58 -7.23 -8.88
C ILE A 83 -6.83 -8.70 -8.56
N GLU A 84 -8.11 -9.09 -8.58
CA GLU A 84 -8.56 -10.46 -8.33
C GLU A 84 -7.83 -11.46 -9.25
N GLY A 85 -7.42 -12.59 -8.66
CA GLY A 85 -6.64 -13.62 -9.34
C GLY A 85 -5.15 -13.26 -9.59
N CYS A 86 -4.67 -12.08 -9.17
CA CYS A 86 -3.27 -11.72 -9.34
C CYS A 86 -2.39 -12.05 -8.12
N THR A 87 -1.55 -13.08 -8.24
CA THR A 87 -0.58 -13.49 -7.21
C THR A 87 0.73 -12.71 -7.22
N LYS A 88 0.85 -11.67 -8.06
CA LYS A 88 2.08 -10.88 -8.19
C LYS A 88 2.22 -9.88 -7.05
N GLN A 89 3.46 -9.65 -6.61
CA GLN A 89 3.75 -8.67 -5.56
C GLN A 89 3.34 -7.25 -6.00
N ALA A 90 2.71 -6.52 -5.09
CA ALA A 90 2.36 -5.12 -5.28
C ALA A 90 3.56 -4.20 -5.02
N HIS A 91 3.60 -3.10 -5.77
CA HIS A 91 4.55 -2.01 -5.58
C HIS A 91 3.80 -0.73 -5.18
N ALA A 92 3.65 0.22 -6.10
CA ALA A 92 2.83 1.40 -5.87
C ALA A 92 1.34 1.08 -6.02
N LYS A 93 0.48 1.83 -5.32
CA LYS A 93 -0.99 1.76 -5.43
C LYS A 93 -1.59 0.36 -5.19
N GLN A 94 -0.91 -0.51 -4.45
CA GLN A 94 -1.31 -1.92 -4.25
C GLN A 94 -1.43 -2.72 -5.56
N LEU A 95 -0.74 -2.31 -6.62
CA LEU A 95 -0.78 -2.97 -7.93
C LEU A 95 0.61 -3.56 -8.26
N CYS A 96 0.64 -4.66 -9.02
CA CYS A 96 1.89 -5.18 -9.57
C CYS A 96 2.33 -4.35 -10.79
N VAL A 97 3.54 -4.56 -11.29
CA VAL A 97 4.09 -3.82 -12.45
C VAL A 97 3.18 -3.91 -13.68
N ARG A 98 2.62 -5.09 -13.96
CA ARG A 98 1.70 -5.31 -15.09
C ARG A 98 0.38 -4.54 -14.93
N HIS A 99 -0.11 -4.41 -13.71
CA HIS A 99 -1.37 -3.77 -13.40
C HIS A 99 -1.23 -2.28 -13.03
N GLY A 100 -0.08 -1.65 -13.31
CA GLY A 100 0.12 -0.22 -13.10
C GLY A 100 0.83 0.20 -11.80
N GLY A 101 1.39 -0.76 -11.06
CA GLY A 101 2.23 -0.48 -9.89
C GLY A 101 3.66 -0.04 -10.21
N GLY A 102 4.07 -0.13 -11.49
CA GLY A 102 5.36 0.34 -11.98
C GLY A 102 5.28 1.78 -12.50
N ARG A 103 6.38 2.53 -12.40
CA ARG A 103 6.49 3.86 -13.02
C ARG A 103 6.78 3.69 -14.51
N LEU A 104 6.14 4.48 -15.37
CA LEU A 104 6.44 4.53 -16.80
C LEU A 104 7.62 5.46 -17.08
N CYS A 105 8.23 5.28 -18.25
CA CYS A 105 9.28 6.16 -18.76
C CYS A 105 8.76 7.59 -18.90
N ARG A 106 9.58 8.57 -18.50
CA ARG A 106 9.23 10.00 -18.56
C ARG A 106 9.20 10.54 -19.99
N THR A 107 9.95 9.93 -20.92
CA THR A 107 9.91 10.26 -22.35
C THR A 107 8.49 10.18 -22.90
N ALA A 108 8.02 11.26 -23.52
CA ALA A 108 6.70 11.33 -24.13
C ALA A 108 6.49 10.18 -25.13
N GLY A 109 5.32 9.54 -25.09
CA GLY A 109 4.98 8.42 -25.97
C GLY A 109 5.65 7.08 -25.62
N CYS A 110 6.45 6.99 -24.55
CA CYS A 110 7.07 5.73 -24.14
C CYS A 110 6.25 4.99 -23.08
N HIS A 111 5.72 3.82 -23.45
CA HIS A 111 4.96 2.95 -22.54
C HIS A 111 5.82 1.92 -21.78
N HIS A 112 7.15 1.97 -21.92
CA HIS A 112 8.05 1.09 -21.18
C HIS A 112 8.20 1.56 -19.73
N HIS A 113 8.43 0.61 -18.81
CA HIS A 113 8.68 0.93 -17.41
C HIS A 113 10.02 1.63 -17.19
N ALA A 114 10.00 2.65 -16.33
CA ALA A 114 11.19 3.32 -15.86
C ALA A 114 11.99 2.39 -14.93
N ARG A 115 13.32 2.44 -15.08
CA ARG A 115 14.27 1.69 -14.26
C ARG A 115 14.99 2.64 -13.32
N GLU A 116 15.70 3.61 -13.88
CA GLU A 116 16.50 4.58 -13.16
C GLU A 116 16.24 6.00 -13.70
N GLY A 117 16.30 7.01 -12.83
CA GLY A 117 16.10 8.41 -13.24
C GLY A 117 14.74 8.73 -13.88
N GLY A 118 13.77 7.82 -13.79
CA GLY A 118 12.48 7.94 -14.48
C GLY A 118 12.49 7.51 -15.95
N HIS A 119 13.53 6.83 -16.45
CA HIS A 119 13.64 6.41 -17.86
C HIS A 119 13.77 4.88 -17.99
N CYS A 120 13.28 4.31 -19.10
CA CYS A 120 13.42 2.88 -19.42
C CYS A 120 14.84 2.56 -19.94
N HIS A 121 15.26 1.29 -20.04
CA HIS A 121 16.63 0.96 -20.51
C HIS A 121 17.01 1.60 -21.86
N LYS A 122 16.07 1.74 -22.79
CA LYS A 122 16.30 2.37 -24.10
C LYS A 122 16.53 3.88 -23.98
N HIS A 123 15.82 4.53 -23.07
CA HIS A 123 15.90 5.98 -22.81
C HIS A 123 16.82 6.32 -21.62
N ASN A 124 17.41 5.31 -20.96
CA ASN A 124 18.43 5.47 -19.91
C ASN A 124 19.84 5.58 -20.52
N LYS A 125 19.94 5.73 -21.85
CA LYS A 125 21.18 6.14 -22.50
C LYS A 125 21.49 7.56 -22.03
N ASN A 126 22.24 7.64 -20.94
CA ASN A 126 22.88 8.82 -20.38
C ASN A 126 22.26 10.16 -20.80
N ILE A 127 21.55 10.80 -19.88
CA ILE A 127 21.48 12.26 -19.79
C ILE A 127 22.92 12.77 -19.49
N LYS A 128 23.86 12.54 -20.40
CA LYS A 128 25.12 13.27 -20.51
C LYS A 128 24.95 14.13 -21.76
N LYS A 129 24.93 15.45 -21.53
CA LYS A 129 24.70 16.55 -22.48
C LYS A 129 23.24 16.78 -22.87
N ASN A 130 22.55 17.55 -22.04
CA ASN A 130 21.88 18.79 -22.45
C ASN A 130 21.46 19.54 -21.17
N GLU A 131 22.44 20.22 -20.55
CA GLU A 131 22.18 21.63 -20.26
C GLU A 131 21.83 22.28 -21.61
N ASP A 132 20.85 23.18 -21.61
CA ASP A 132 20.24 23.79 -22.80
C ASP A 132 19.11 22.98 -23.45
N THR A 133 18.13 22.56 -22.65
CA THR A 133 16.73 23.00 -22.86
C THR A 133 15.99 22.73 -21.56
N ILE A 134 16.15 23.64 -20.61
CA ILE A 134 15.04 23.95 -19.71
C ILE A 134 13.91 24.33 -20.68
N PRO A 135 12.76 23.62 -20.77
CA PRO A 135 11.59 24.27 -21.31
C PRO A 135 11.44 25.49 -20.41
N THR A 136 11.76 26.66 -20.96
CA THR A 136 11.55 27.95 -20.32
C THR A 136 10.26 27.85 -19.56
N PRO A 137 10.19 28.31 -18.29
CA PRO A 137 8.91 28.49 -17.64
C PRO A 137 8.07 29.19 -18.69
N VAL A 138 7.03 28.51 -19.19
CA VAL A 138 6.03 29.18 -20.00
C VAL A 138 5.54 30.22 -19.04
N GLN A 139 6.00 31.46 -19.27
CA GLN A 139 5.54 32.63 -18.55
C GLN A 139 4.04 32.44 -18.51
N PRO A 140 3.40 32.40 -17.33
CA PRO A 140 1.95 32.43 -17.31
C PRO A 140 1.61 33.62 -18.19
N LYS A 141 0.98 33.34 -19.35
CA LYS A 141 0.58 34.36 -20.30
C LYS A 141 -0.06 35.42 -19.43
N ALA A 142 0.49 36.65 -19.46
CA ALA A 142 0.00 37.75 -18.64
C ALA A 142 -1.52 37.65 -18.69
N CYS A 143 -2.14 37.38 -17.54
CA CYS A 143 -3.57 37.38 -17.44
C CYS A 143 -3.96 38.76 -17.95
N LEU A 144 -4.50 38.83 -19.17
CA LEU A 144 -5.22 40.00 -19.61
C LEU A 144 -6.15 40.30 -18.45
N SER A 145 -5.95 41.48 -17.87
CA SER A 145 -6.73 42.01 -16.76
C SER A 145 -8.15 41.55 -16.95
N ARG A 146 -8.63 40.70 -16.03
CA ARG A 146 -9.98 40.19 -16.06
C ARG A 146 -10.88 41.42 -16.12
N ALA A 147 -11.49 41.67 -17.27
CA ALA A 147 -12.58 42.63 -17.35
C ALA A 147 -13.60 42.16 -16.32
N SER A 148 -13.93 43.06 -15.40
CA SER A 148 -14.87 42.83 -14.32
C SER A 148 -16.21 42.39 -14.92
N LEU A 149 -16.49 41.10 -14.87
CA LEU A 149 -17.86 40.61 -15.01
C LEU A 149 -18.58 40.97 -13.70
N PRO A 150 -19.79 41.56 -13.77
CA PRO A 150 -20.56 41.87 -12.58
C PRO A 150 -20.92 40.57 -11.86
N THR A 151 -20.48 40.46 -10.60
CA THR A 151 -20.96 39.43 -9.68
C THR A 151 -22.45 39.66 -9.41
N PRO A 152 -23.34 38.69 -9.69
CA PRO A 152 -24.70 38.77 -9.17
C PRO A 152 -24.65 38.64 -7.64
N GLU A 153 -25.16 39.65 -6.93
CA GLU A 153 -25.35 39.60 -5.48
C GLU A 153 -26.35 38.49 -5.17
N LEU A 154 -25.84 37.37 -4.66
CA LEU A 154 -26.68 36.36 -4.02
C LEU A 154 -26.96 36.82 -2.58
N PRO A 155 -28.23 36.89 -2.14
CA PRO A 155 -28.56 37.31 -0.79
C PRO A 155 -28.01 36.30 0.22
N MET A 156 -27.31 36.84 1.21
CA MET A 156 -26.79 36.08 2.34
C MET A 156 -27.96 35.52 3.15
N LEU A 157 -28.28 34.24 2.98
CA LEU A 157 -29.11 33.53 3.94
C LEU A 157 -28.27 33.29 5.20
N GLU A 158 -28.79 33.77 6.33
CA GLU A 158 -28.14 33.67 7.63
C GLU A 158 -27.92 32.20 8.01
N MET A 159 -26.69 31.88 8.39
CA MET A 159 -26.33 30.57 8.93
C MET A 159 -27.01 30.39 10.29
N PRO A 160 -27.62 29.23 10.59
CA PRO A 160 -28.21 29.00 11.90
C PRO A 160 -27.12 29.02 12.97
N LYS A 161 -27.37 29.79 14.04
CA LYS A 161 -26.52 29.84 15.22
C LYS A 161 -26.47 28.44 15.84
N TRP A 162 -25.29 27.86 15.93
CA TRP A 162 -25.04 26.66 16.70
C TRP A 162 -25.24 27.00 18.18
N VAL A 163 -26.28 26.43 18.80
CA VAL A 163 -26.47 26.50 20.24
C VAL A 163 -25.62 25.39 20.86
N VAL A 164 -24.68 25.77 21.73
CA VAL A 164 -23.95 24.81 22.57
C VAL A 164 -24.92 24.30 23.62
N VAL A 165 -25.34 23.03 23.49
CA VAL A 165 -26.09 22.35 24.54
C VAL A 165 -25.08 21.80 25.54
N SER A 166 -25.27 22.13 26.82
CA SER A 166 -24.45 21.66 27.94
C SER A 166 -24.66 20.15 28.16
N PRO A 167 -23.64 19.40 28.63
CA PRO A 167 -23.74 17.94 28.83
C PRO A 167 -24.82 17.47 29.83
N SER A 168 -25.52 18.36 30.51
CA SER A 168 -26.58 18.06 31.47
C SER A 168 -27.97 17.88 30.85
N ASP A 169 -28.17 18.17 29.56
CA ASP A 169 -29.50 18.13 28.92
C ASP A 169 -29.73 16.87 28.04
N ILE A 170 -28.83 15.90 28.07
CA ILE A 170 -29.00 14.58 27.43
C ILE A 170 -29.33 13.54 28.50
N LEU A 171 -30.41 13.76 29.24
CA LEU A 171 -31.07 12.71 30.00
C LEU A 171 -32.51 13.15 30.24
N TRP A 172 -33.46 12.32 29.79
CA TRP A 172 -34.91 12.41 30.01
C TRP A 172 -35.79 13.12 28.96
N THR A 173 -36.09 12.41 27.87
CA THR A 173 -37.45 12.40 27.31
C THR A 173 -37.87 10.96 27.01
N MET A 174 -38.02 10.18 28.09
CA MET A 174 -38.95 9.06 28.13
C MET A 174 -40.22 9.60 28.79
N GLN A 175 -41.28 9.83 28.00
CA GLN A 175 -42.62 10.06 28.55
C GLN A 175 -43.56 8.95 28.07
N PRO A 176 -44.09 8.12 28.99
CA PRO A 176 -45.01 7.04 28.74
C PRO A 176 -46.44 7.52 29.00
N GLU A 177 -47.13 8.03 28.00
CA GLU A 177 -48.55 8.38 28.11
C GLU A 177 -49.15 8.13 26.74
N LEU A 178 -49.75 6.94 26.53
CA LEU A 178 -50.84 6.62 25.59
C LEU A 178 -51.02 5.09 25.54
N LEU A 179 -51.20 4.49 26.72
CA LEU A 179 -51.98 3.26 26.86
C LEU A 179 -53.45 3.67 26.90
N ASP A 180 -54.19 3.34 25.85
CA ASP A 180 -55.47 2.60 25.93
C ASP A 180 -56.24 2.78 24.62
N LEU A 181 -56.42 1.67 23.89
CA LEU A 181 -57.69 1.21 23.31
C LEU A 181 -57.47 -0.16 22.63
N SER A 182 -57.89 -1.21 23.36
CA SER A 182 -58.46 -2.50 22.94
C SER A 182 -57.88 -3.30 21.75
N PHE A 183 -57.20 -4.40 22.10
CA PHE A 183 -57.52 -5.80 21.78
C PHE A 183 -58.11 -6.18 20.40
N THR A 184 -57.37 -7.10 19.76
CA THR A 184 -57.82 -8.18 18.85
C THR A 184 -58.39 -7.83 17.47
N SER A 185 -57.54 -7.96 16.44
CA SER A 185 -57.88 -8.84 15.31
C SER A 185 -56.72 -9.11 14.37
N LEU A 186 -56.39 -10.40 14.28
CA LEU A 186 -56.18 -11.15 13.04
C LEU A 186 -54.87 -10.94 12.25
N LEU A 187 -54.12 -12.04 12.24
CA LEU A 187 -53.19 -12.49 11.22
C LEU A 187 -53.60 -12.06 9.80
N ALA A 188 -52.75 -11.29 9.13
CA ALA A 188 -52.41 -11.43 7.70
C ALA A 188 -51.19 -10.55 7.37
N PRO A 189 -50.18 -11.03 6.62
CA PRO A 189 -49.13 -10.17 6.09
C PRO A 189 -49.64 -9.41 4.85
N PRO A 190 -49.48 -8.07 4.74
CA PRO A 190 -49.72 -7.39 3.48
C PRO A 190 -48.45 -7.42 2.62
N THR A 191 -48.55 -8.20 1.55
CA THR A 191 -48.14 -7.88 0.17
C THR A 191 -47.29 -6.61 -0.04
N MET A 192 -46.09 -6.83 -0.60
CA MET A 192 -45.22 -5.81 -1.19
C MET A 192 -45.97 -4.99 -2.25
N MET A 193 -46.22 -3.71 -1.97
CA MET A 193 -46.61 -2.74 -3.00
C MET A 193 -45.35 -2.16 -3.64
N LEU A 194 -45.20 -2.44 -4.93
CA LEU A 194 -44.25 -1.79 -5.82
C LEU A 194 -44.68 -0.32 -5.99
N VAL A 195 -43.82 0.61 -5.58
CA VAL A 195 -43.98 2.02 -5.94
C VAL A 195 -43.24 2.31 -7.23
N ASN A 196 -44.03 2.63 -8.26
CA ASN A 196 -43.61 3.19 -9.53
C ASN A 196 -42.86 4.51 -9.30
N VAL A 197 -41.58 4.55 -9.65
CA VAL A 197 -40.85 5.81 -9.80
C VAL A 197 -40.94 6.22 -11.26
N CYS A 198 -41.69 7.29 -11.50
CA CYS A 198 -41.85 7.91 -12.81
C CYS A 198 -40.55 8.62 -13.20
N SER A 199 -40.04 8.28 -14.39
CA SER A 199 -38.90 8.91 -15.06
C SER A 199 -39.34 10.20 -15.78
N PRO A 200 -38.51 11.25 -15.85
CA PRO A 200 -38.62 12.27 -16.88
C PRO A 200 -37.67 11.97 -18.06
N THR A 201 -38.27 11.85 -19.24
CA THR A 201 -37.66 11.62 -20.55
C THR A 201 -36.91 12.85 -21.07
N ALA A 202 -35.74 12.64 -21.69
CA ALA A 202 -35.35 13.30 -22.95
C ALA A 202 -34.23 12.50 -23.66
N PRO A 203 -34.16 12.54 -25.01
CA PRO A 203 -33.61 11.46 -25.82
C PRO A 203 -32.16 11.72 -26.26
N PHE A 204 -31.38 10.65 -26.43
CA PHE A 204 -30.22 10.65 -27.30
C PHE A 204 -30.32 9.42 -28.20
N GLU A 205 -30.48 9.67 -29.50
CA GLU A 205 -30.47 8.68 -30.57
C GLU A 205 -29.08 8.04 -30.67
N PHE A 206 -29.05 6.70 -30.75
CA PHE A 206 -27.94 6.00 -31.37
C PHE A 206 -28.53 4.89 -32.25
N ASP A 207 -28.31 5.02 -33.55
CA ASP A 207 -28.77 4.11 -34.59
C ASP A 207 -28.31 2.66 -34.33
N ALA A 208 -29.28 1.76 -34.24
CA ALA A 208 -29.07 0.32 -34.22
C ALA A 208 -29.32 -0.26 -35.62
N HIS A 209 -28.27 -0.28 -36.44
CA HIS A 209 -28.19 -1.19 -37.59
C HIS A 209 -26.82 -1.88 -37.58
N ASN A 210 -26.69 -2.97 -36.81
CA ASN A 210 -26.09 -4.22 -37.29
C ASN A 210 -26.23 -5.32 -36.22
N LEU A 211 -27.41 -5.96 -36.18
CA LEU A 211 -27.59 -7.25 -35.50
C LEU A 211 -27.71 -8.33 -36.56
N SER A 212 -26.58 -8.81 -37.07
CA SER A 212 -26.49 -10.12 -37.73
C SER A 212 -25.04 -10.61 -37.69
N SER A 213 -24.75 -11.44 -36.69
CA SER A 213 -23.76 -12.53 -36.68
C SER A 213 -23.41 -12.88 -35.23
N LEU A 214 -24.35 -13.56 -34.56
CA LEU A 214 -24.01 -14.42 -33.43
C LEU A 214 -23.40 -15.70 -34.02
N MET A 215 -22.11 -15.90 -33.82
CA MET A 215 -21.47 -17.20 -34.05
C MET A 215 -21.50 -18.00 -32.73
N PRO A 216 -21.81 -19.32 -32.76
CA PRO A 216 -21.84 -20.15 -31.57
C PRO A 216 -20.44 -20.31 -30.97
N LEU A 217 -20.37 -20.32 -29.63
CA LEU A 217 -19.19 -20.70 -28.87
C LEU A 217 -18.88 -22.19 -29.10
N PRO A 218 -17.60 -22.59 -29.23
CA PRO A 218 -17.23 -24.00 -29.31
C PRO A 218 -17.44 -24.68 -27.95
N GLU A 219 -18.10 -25.83 -27.99
CA GLU A 219 -18.33 -26.72 -26.85
C GLU A 219 -17.00 -27.22 -26.28
N GLU A 220 -16.83 -27.13 -24.95
CA GLU A 220 -15.65 -27.68 -24.28
C GLU A 220 -15.71 -29.22 -24.27
N PRO A 221 -14.65 -29.93 -24.69
CA PRO A 221 -14.61 -31.38 -24.59
C PRO A 221 -14.49 -31.81 -23.12
N THR A 222 -15.50 -32.52 -22.64
CA THR A 222 -15.47 -33.35 -21.44
C THR A 222 -14.41 -34.44 -21.58
N THR A 223 -13.22 -34.20 -21.04
CA THR A 223 -12.23 -35.25 -20.78
C THR A 223 -12.13 -35.49 -19.28
N THR A 224 -12.84 -36.50 -18.82
CA THR A 224 -12.61 -37.19 -17.54
C THR A 224 -11.18 -37.76 -17.56
N PRO A 225 -10.32 -37.47 -16.57
CA PRO A 225 -9.03 -38.13 -16.49
C PRO A 225 -9.21 -39.60 -16.05
N PRO A 226 -8.48 -40.56 -16.63
CA PRO A 226 -8.47 -41.93 -16.15
C PRO A 226 -7.80 -42.02 -14.78
N ALA A 227 -8.33 -42.87 -13.91
CA ALA A 227 -7.72 -43.25 -12.65
C ALA A 227 -6.31 -43.81 -12.90
N GLN A 228 -5.30 -43.07 -12.47
CA GLN A 228 -3.93 -43.58 -12.40
C GLN A 228 -3.70 -44.12 -11.00
N THR A 229 -3.73 -45.46 -10.92
CA THR A 229 -3.09 -46.21 -9.84
C THR A 229 -1.59 -46.11 -10.06
N SER A 230 -0.91 -45.31 -9.25
CA SER A 230 0.54 -45.42 -9.07
C SER A 230 0.82 -45.37 -7.58
N ALA A 231 1.20 -46.52 -7.03
CA ALA A 231 1.79 -46.60 -5.71
C ALA A 231 3.10 -45.78 -5.70
N ASP A 232 3.15 -44.75 -4.88
CA ASP A 232 4.39 -44.05 -4.55
C ASP A 232 5.20 -44.92 -3.56
N PRO A 233 6.45 -45.30 -3.87
CA PRO A 233 7.29 -46.11 -2.97
C PRO A 233 8.01 -45.27 -1.90
N LEU A 234 7.62 -44.02 -1.64
CA LEU A 234 8.28 -43.15 -0.67
C LEU A 234 7.52 -42.99 0.66
N LEU A 235 6.71 -43.99 1.01
CA LEU A 235 6.00 -44.04 2.31
C LEU A 235 6.51 -45.15 3.24
N SER A 236 7.40 -46.03 2.79
CA SER A 236 8.06 -47.02 3.66
C SER A 236 9.20 -46.41 4.49
N ASP A 237 9.83 -45.34 4.02
CA ASP A 237 11.00 -44.74 4.69
C ASP A 237 10.61 -43.86 5.89
N VAL A 238 9.34 -43.48 6.01
CA VAL A 238 8.83 -42.65 7.11
C VAL A 238 8.49 -43.48 8.36
N LEU A 239 8.16 -44.76 8.21
CA LEU A 239 7.84 -45.63 9.34
C LEU A 239 9.06 -46.33 9.94
N GLN A 240 10.14 -46.51 9.17
CA GLN A 240 11.40 -47.06 9.71
C GLN A 240 12.10 -46.04 10.64
N TYR A 241 11.97 -44.74 10.37
CA TYR A 241 12.66 -43.69 11.13
C TYR A 241 12.03 -43.38 12.50
N SER A 242 10.78 -43.81 12.73
CA SER A 242 10.10 -43.59 14.02
C SER A 242 10.39 -44.66 15.07
N GLU A 243 10.87 -45.85 14.67
CA GLU A 243 11.18 -46.94 15.59
C GLU A 243 12.63 -46.88 16.12
N ASP A 244 13.55 -46.29 15.36
CA ASP A 244 14.95 -46.09 15.82
C ASP A 244 15.05 -45.01 16.91
N LEU A 245 14.19 -43.98 16.90
CA LEU A 245 14.24 -42.90 17.89
C LEU A 245 13.65 -43.28 19.27
N THR A 246 12.88 -44.37 19.34
CA THR A 246 12.34 -44.88 20.62
C THR A 246 13.29 -45.84 21.33
N ASN A 247 14.22 -46.47 20.60
CA ASN A 247 15.21 -47.37 21.19
C ASN A 247 16.41 -46.62 21.82
N ASP A 248 16.72 -45.41 21.34
CA ASP A 248 17.78 -44.57 21.93
C ASP A 248 17.37 -43.90 23.26
N ILE A 249 16.08 -43.91 23.64
CA ILE A 249 15.59 -43.31 24.90
C ILE A 249 15.51 -44.34 26.04
N SER A 250 15.44 -45.64 25.76
CA SER A 250 15.45 -46.69 26.78
C SER A 250 16.84 -47.00 27.35
N ASP A 251 17.92 -46.71 26.61
CA ASP A 251 19.29 -47.03 27.04
C ASP A 251 19.95 -45.96 27.94
N LEU A 252 19.26 -44.85 28.22
CA LEU A 252 19.76 -43.77 29.09
C LEU A 252 19.16 -43.77 30.50
N PHE A 253 18.35 -44.78 30.87
CA PHE A 253 17.68 -44.83 32.17
C PHE A 253 18.10 -45.98 33.11
N GLU A 254 19.07 -46.82 32.75
CA GLU A 254 19.51 -47.93 33.62
C GLU A 254 20.88 -47.75 34.33
N ASP A 255 21.72 -46.78 33.95
CA ASP A 255 23.05 -46.62 34.58
C ASP A 255 23.14 -45.47 35.60
N GLY A 256 22.26 -45.48 36.61
CA GLY A 256 22.17 -44.34 37.53
C GLY A 256 21.68 -44.60 38.95
N LEU A 257 21.78 -45.82 39.48
CA LEU A 257 21.48 -46.05 40.90
C LEU A 257 22.40 -47.11 41.53
N LEU A 258 23.60 -46.71 41.94
CA LEU A 258 24.28 -47.22 43.14
C LEU A 258 25.56 -46.39 43.42
N ALA A 259 25.56 -45.58 44.48
CA ALA A 259 26.63 -45.49 45.49
C ALA A 259 26.57 -44.17 46.29
N ALA A 260 26.54 -44.35 47.61
CA ALA A 260 26.93 -43.44 48.70
C ALA A 260 26.03 -42.24 49.03
#